data_AF-A0A6N3HRH1-F1
#
_entry.id   AF-A0A6N3HRH1-F1
#
_cell.length_a   1.000
_cell.length_b   1.000
_cell.length_c   1.000
_cell.angle_alpha   90.00
_cell.angle_beta   90.00
_cell.angle_gamma   90.00
#
_symmetry.space_group_name_H-M   'P 1'
#
loop_
_entity.id
_entity.type
_entity.pdbx_description
1 polymer ?
#
loop_
_entity_poly.entity_id
_entity_poly.type
_entity_poly.pdbx_seq_one_letter_code
_entity_poly.pdbx_strand_id
1 'polypeptide(L)'
;MSVKKRIIQILNLWRLLPAYLCVFSTPVAVKEIILEDIWHWGKCAKRVEKKQFDLFSGLMLELKEFRNLLLNRLYRGGLRRYILRTLFPPMDTLYINTRNIGHRLYIQHGFATVISAKSVGDDCWINQQVTIGYTFDSEPVVIGNGVRVSAGAKVKHYCRG
;
A
#
# COMPACT_ATOMS: atom_id res chain seq x y z
N MET A 1 -9.29 -16.35 12.76
CA MET A 1 -9.55 -14.99 13.29
C MET A 1 -10.17 -15.13 14.68
N SER A 2 -9.74 -14.33 15.65
CA SER A 2 -10.30 -14.39 17.01
C SER A 2 -11.72 -13.82 17.07
N VAL A 3 -12.49 -14.19 18.11
CA VAL A 3 -13.87 -13.70 18.32
C VAL A 3 -13.91 -12.17 18.39
N LYS A 4 -12.99 -11.55 19.13
CA LYS A 4 -12.87 -10.09 19.23
C LYS A 4 -12.71 -9.43 17.84
N LYS A 5 -11.82 -9.97 17.00
CA LYS A 5 -11.62 -9.45 15.64
C LYS A 5 -12.85 -9.63 14.76
N ARG A 6 -13.57 -10.76 14.90
CA ARG A 6 -14.83 -11.00 14.19
C ARG A 6 -15.89 -9.97 14.57
N ILE A 7 -16.04 -9.65 15.85
CA ILE A 7 -16.99 -8.61 16.31
C ILE A 7 -16.62 -7.26 15.71
N ILE A 8 -15.34 -6.85 15.77
CA ILE A 8 -14.87 -5.59 15.18
C ILE A 8 -15.17 -5.56 13.68
N GLN A 9 -14.93 -6.66 12.95
CA GLN A 9 -15.25 -6.75 11.53
C GLN A 9 -16.75 -6.55 11.28
N ILE A 10 -17.63 -7.24 12.03
CA ILE A 10 -19.09 -7.12 11.90
C ILE A 10 -19.55 -5.67 12.10
N LEU A 11 -19.07 -5.02 13.17
CA LEU A 11 -19.39 -3.61 13.47
C LEU A 11 -18.92 -2.64 12.37
N ASN A 12 -17.92 -3.04 11.58
CA ASN A 12 -17.36 -2.24 10.49
C ASN A 12 -17.83 -2.67 9.10
N LEU A 13 -18.77 -3.62 8.98
CA LEU A 13 -19.27 -4.10 7.68
C LEU A 13 -19.83 -2.98 6.80
N TRP A 14 -20.48 -1.99 7.41
CA TRP A 14 -21.06 -0.83 6.70
C TRP A 14 -20.03 -0.06 5.87
N ARG A 15 -18.75 -0.07 6.27
CA ARG A 15 -17.65 0.53 5.48
C ARG A 15 -16.79 -0.50 4.76
N LEU A 16 -16.62 -1.70 5.32
CA LEU A 16 -15.84 -2.77 4.72
C LEU A 16 -16.47 -3.30 3.43
N LEU A 17 -17.79 -3.47 3.38
CA LEU A 17 -18.48 -3.96 2.19
C LEU A 17 -18.36 -2.98 1.01
N PRO A 18 -18.67 -1.66 1.17
CA PRO A 18 -18.41 -0.70 0.09
C PRO A 18 -16.95 -0.65 -0.35
N ALA A 19 -16.01 -0.72 0.60
CA ALA A 19 -14.57 -0.75 0.29
C ALA A 19 -14.18 -1.97 -0.54
N TYR A 20 -14.69 -3.15 -0.15
CA TYR A 20 -14.45 -4.40 -0.88
C TYR A 20 -15.07 -4.35 -2.28
N LEU A 21 -16.30 -3.85 -2.43
CA LEU A 21 -16.94 -3.65 -3.73
C LEU A 21 -16.17 -2.65 -4.61
N CYS A 22 -15.61 -1.58 -4.03
CA CYS A 22 -14.74 -0.65 -4.75
C CYS A 22 -13.52 -1.37 -5.35
N VAL A 23 -12.90 -2.31 -4.62
CA VAL A 23 -11.78 -3.12 -5.13
C VAL A 23 -12.25 -4.09 -6.22
N PHE A 24 -13.36 -4.79 -6.00
CA PHE A 24 -13.83 -5.83 -6.92
C PHE A 24 -14.42 -5.31 -8.23
N SER A 25 -14.84 -4.05 -8.25
CA SER A 25 -15.32 -3.35 -9.44
C SER A 25 -14.19 -2.71 -10.28
N THR A 26 -12.92 -2.93 -9.93
CA THR A 26 -11.78 -2.44 -10.72
C THR A 26 -11.51 -3.31 -11.96
N PRO A 27 -10.81 -2.77 -12.98
CA PRO A 27 -10.34 -3.58 -14.10
C PRO A 27 -9.53 -4.78 -13.64
N VAL A 28 -9.60 -5.89 -14.38
CA VAL A 28 -8.99 -7.19 -14.01
C VAL A 28 -7.51 -7.04 -13.64
N ALA A 29 -6.71 -6.36 -14.46
CA ALA A 29 -5.29 -6.15 -14.20
C ALA A 29 -5.01 -5.42 -12.88
N VAL A 30 -5.84 -4.43 -12.50
CA VAL A 30 -5.68 -3.70 -11.23
C VAL A 30 -6.13 -4.56 -10.05
N LYS A 31 -7.24 -5.29 -10.23
CA LYS A 31 -7.79 -6.20 -9.23
C LYS A 31 -6.77 -7.27 -8.87
N GLU A 32 -6.14 -7.92 -9.85
CA GLU A 32 -5.13 -8.96 -9.64
C GLU A 32 -3.95 -8.47 -8.81
N ILE A 33 -3.39 -7.30 -9.13
CA ILE A 33 -2.32 -6.67 -8.34
C ILE A 33 -2.76 -6.44 -6.90
N ILE A 34 -3.97 -5.93 -6.67
CA ILE A 34 -4.49 -5.69 -5.32
C ILE A 34 -4.69 -7.01 -4.56
N LEU A 35 -5.14 -8.08 -5.24
CA LEU A 35 -5.30 -9.40 -4.62
C LEU A 35 -3.94 -9.98 -4.20
N GLU A 36 -2.93 -9.87 -5.05
CA GLU A 36 -1.55 -10.24 -4.70
C GLU A 36 -1.03 -9.44 -3.51
N ASP A 37 -1.26 -8.12 -3.49
CA ASP A 37 -0.89 -7.25 -2.38
C ASP A 37 -1.59 -7.72 -1.07
N ILE A 38 -2.89 -8.03 -1.10
CA ILE A 38 -3.63 -8.52 0.09
C ILE A 38 -2.98 -9.77 0.67
N TRP A 39 -2.70 -10.78 -0.16
CA TRP A 39 -2.10 -12.03 0.31
C TRP A 39 -0.66 -11.85 0.77
N HIS A 40 0.14 -11.08 0.02
CA HIS A 40 1.52 -10.79 0.37
C HIS A 40 1.61 -10.02 1.70
N TRP A 41 0.79 -8.98 1.88
CA TRP A 41 0.71 -8.24 3.14
C TRP A 41 0.24 -9.13 4.29
N GLY A 42 -0.68 -10.06 4.03
CA GLY A 42 -1.07 -11.08 5.00
C GLY A 42 0.11 -11.92 5.47
N LYS A 43 0.94 -12.40 4.54
CA LYS A 43 2.16 -13.17 4.86
C LYS A 43 3.16 -12.33 5.65
N CYS A 44 3.50 -11.13 5.18
CA CYS A 44 4.50 -10.27 5.81
C CYS A 44 4.08 -9.79 7.21
N ALA A 45 2.81 -9.47 7.40
CA ALA A 45 2.24 -9.08 8.70
C ALA A 45 1.86 -10.29 9.58
N LYS A 46 2.22 -11.52 9.19
CA LYS A 46 1.96 -12.77 9.93
C LYS A 46 0.48 -12.94 10.32
N ARG A 47 -0.41 -12.63 9.37
CA ARG A 47 -1.87 -12.74 9.52
C ARG A 47 -2.29 -14.21 9.48
N VAL A 48 -3.37 -14.53 10.20
CA VAL A 48 -3.90 -15.91 10.36
C VAL A 48 -5.21 -16.12 9.60
N GLU A 49 -5.75 -15.06 9.02
CA GLU A 49 -6.98 -15.04 8.24
C GLU A 49 -6.79 -15.81 6.92
N LYS A 50 -7.54 -16.91 6.76
CA LYS A 50 -7.49 -17.77 5.55
C LYS A 50 -8.44 -17.33 4.45
N LYS A 51 -9.48 -16.56 4.77
CA LYS A 51 -10.47 -16.06 3.80
C LYS A 51 -10.05 -14.68 3.33
N GLN A 52 -10.14 -14.44 2.02
CA GLN A 52 -9.71 -13.18 1.42
C GLN A 52 -10.41 -11.95 2.03
N PHE A 53 -11.73 -12.01 2.21
CA PHE A 53 -12.47 -10.90 2.82
C PHE A 53 -12.07 -10.64 4.26
N ASP A 54 -11.82 -11.70 5.04
CA ASP A 54 -11.35 -11.58 6.43
C ASP A 54 -9.96 -10.95 6.49
N LEU A 55 -9.06 -11.37 5.59
CA LEU A 55 -7.73 -10.80 5.46
C LEU A 55 -7.77 -9.32 5.03
N PHE A 56 -8.51 -9.01 3.97
CA PHE A 56 -8.75 -7.64 3.52
C PHE A 56 -9.29 -6.77 4.66
N SER A 57 -10.27 -7.28 5.42
CA SER A 57 -10.86 -6.55 6.54
C SER A 57 -9.84 -6.24 7.63
N GLY A 58 -9.01 -7.23 8.00
CA GLY A 58 -7.94 -7.05 8.97
C GLY A 58 -6.91 -6.01 8.52
N LEU A 59 -6.47 -6.07 7.26
CA LEU A 59 -5.53 -5.10 6.70
C LEU A 59 -6.13 -3.69 6.67
N MET A 60 -7.36 -3.54 6.18
CA MET A 60 -8.04 -2.24 6.11
C MET A 60 -8.29 -1.63 7.49
N LEU A 61 -8.64 -2.43 8.51
CA LEU A 61 -8.92 -1.92 9.85
C LEU A 61 -7.65 -1.58 10.63
N GLU A 62 -6.60 -2.37 10.50
CA GLU A 62 -5.44 -2.33 11.40
C GLU A 62 -4.19 -1.66 10.80
N LEU A 63 -4.01 -1.68 9.47
CA LEU A 63 -2.79 -1.19 8.81
C LEU A 63 -3.10 0.01 7.92
N LYS A 64 -2.75 1.22 8.39
CA LYS A 64 -3.01 2.44 7.62
C LYS A 64 -2.14 2.52 6.37
N GLU A 65 -0.90 2.05 6.46
CA GLU A 65 0.07 1.99 5.37
C GLU A 65 -0.42 1.13 4.19
N PHE A 66 -1.20 0.08 4.44
CA PHE A 66 -1.86 -0.69 3.39
C PHE A 66 -2.90 0.15 2.65
N ARG A 67 -3.63 1.02 3.36
CA ARG A 67 -4.60 1.95 2.76
C ARG A 67 -3.90 2.93 1.82
N ASN A 68 -2.72 3.44 2.19
CA ASN A 68 -1.93 4.31 1.32
C ASN A 68 -1.57 3.60 0.02
N LEU A 69 -1.07 2.35 0.09
CA LEU A 69 -0.76 1.55 -1.09
C LEU A 69 -2.02 1.30 -1.94
N LEU A 70 -3.13 0.88 -1.31
CA LEU A 70 -4.39 0.64 -2.01
C LEU A 70 -4.90 1.90 -2.73
N LEU A 71 -4.84 3.06 -2.09
CA LEU A 71 -5.22 4.33 -2.71
C LEU A 71 -4.28 4.74 -3.85
N ASN A 72 -3.00 4.34 -3.81
CA ASN A 72 -2.07 4.51 -4.92
C ASN A 72 -2.40 3.57 -6.09
N ARG A 73 -2.70 2.28 -5.85
CA ARG A 73 -3.21 1.34 -6.88
C ARG A 73 -4.46 1.87 -7.58
N LEU A 74 -5.31 2.58 -6.83
CA LEU A 74 -6.55 3.17 -7.32
C LEU A 74 -6.38 4.62 -7.80
N TYR A 75 -5.17 5.07 -8.16
CA TYR A 75 -4.93 6.45 -8.60
C TYR A 75 -5.87 6.90 -9.73
N ARG A 76 -6.15 6.02 -10.71
CA ARG A 76 -7.11 6.25 -11.81
C ARG A 76 -8.56 5.86 -11.49
N GLY A 77 -8.84 5.52 -10.23
CA GLY A 77 -10.12 4.96 -9.79
C GLY A 77 -11.25 5.97 -9.56
N GLY A 78 -10.97 7.28 -9.68
CA GLY A 78 -11.97 8.34 -9.55
C GLY A 78 -12.80 8.23 -8.26
N LEU A 79 -14.11 8.05 -8.42
CA LEU A 79 -15.07 7.90 -7.32
C LEU A 79 -14.70 6.76 -6.36
N ARG A 80 -14.17 5.63 -6.85
CA ARG A 80 -13.76 4.49 -5.99
C ARG A 80 -12.68 4.89 -5.00
N ARG A 81 -11.70 5.66 -5.46
CA ARG A 81 -10.60 6.18 -4.64
C ARG A 81 -11.13 7.17 -3.61
N TYR A 82 -12.07 8.03 -4.00
CA TYR A 82 -12.70 8.98 -3.10
C TYR A 82 -13.46 8.28 -1.97
N ILE A 83 -14.35 7.33 -2.31
CA ILE A 83 -15.11 6.54 -1.33
C ILE A 83 -14.18 5.83 -0.35
N LEU A 84 -13.15 5.13 -0.87
CA LEU A 84 -12.19 4.42 -0.03
C LEU A 84 -11.43 5.36 0.90
N ARG A 85 -10.98 6.52 0.42
CA ARG A 85 -10.26 7.51 1.24
C ARG A 85 -11.13 8.05 2.36
N THR A 86 -12.42 8.28 2.10
CA THR A 86 -13.37 8.79 3.10
C THR A 86 -13.70 7.73 4.16
N LEU A 87 -13.98 6.49 3.75
CA LEU A 87 -14.32 5.40 4.68
C LEU A 87 -13.11 4.87 5.47
N PHE A 88 -11.94 4.93 4.86
CA PHE A 88 -10.67 4.46 5.41
C PHE A 88 -9.55 5.47 5.15
N PRO A 89 -9.45 6.52 5.98
CA PRO A 89 -8.38 7.51 5.87
C PRO A 89 -6.99 6.86 5.90
N PRO A 90 -6.09 7.25 4.99
CA PRO A 90 -4.71 6.77 4.97
C PRO A 90 -3.90 7.32 6.14
N MET A 91 -2.64 6.90 6.23
CA MET A 91 -1.63 7.52 7.08
C MET A 91 -1.16 8.83 6.46
N ASP A 92 -1.23 9.94 7.20
CA ASP A 92 -0.86 11.27 6.71
C ASP A 92 0.67 11.49 6.61
N THR A 93 1.46 10.62 7.25
CA THR A 93 2.93 10.68 7.25
C THR A 93 3.59 9.73 6.24
N LEU A 94 2.80 9.08 5.37
CA LEU A 94 3.29 8.21 4.31
C LEU A 94 2.91 8.76 2.94
N TYR A 95 3.90 9.20 2.18
CA TYR A 95 3.71 9.80 0.86
C TYR A 95 4.21 8.84 -0.24
N ILE A 96 3.29 8.36 -1.07
CA ILE A 96 3.61 7.49 -2.21
C ILE A 96 3.32 8.26 -3.50
N ASN A 97 4.36 8.93 -4.02
CA ASN A 97 4.28 9.78 -5.21
C ASN A 97 4.75 9.05 -6.48
N THR A 98 4.97 7.74 -6.38
CA THR A 98 5.41 6.89 -7.48
C THR A 98 4.20 6.28 -8.17
N ARG A 99 4.11 6.40 -9.50
CA ARG A 99 3.00 5.84 -10.31
C ARG A 99 3.26 4.41 -10.76
N ASN A 100 4.50 4.09 -11.09
CA ASN A 100 4.90 2.76 -11.54
C ASN A 100 5.43 1.96 -10.36
N ILE A 101 4.58 1.13 -9.77
CA ILE A 101 4.93 0.26 -8.65
C ILE A 101 4.60 -1.17 -9.08
N GLY A 102 5.59 -2.05 -9.00
CA GLY A 102 5.47 -3.48 -9.25
C GLY A 102 4.55 -4.18 -8.26
N HIS A 103 4.44 -5.49 -8.40
CA HIS A 103 3.61 -6.35 -7.57
C HIS A 103 4.22 -6.51 -6.17
N ARG A 104 3.37 -6.73 -5.16
CA ARG A 104 3.80 -7.16 -3.82
C ARG A 104 4.75 -6.20 -3.11
N LEU A 105 4.54 -4.90 -3.28
CA LEU A 105 5.23 -3.88 -2.47
C LEU A 105 4.74 -3.98 -1.02
N TYR A 106 5.64 -4.23 -0.08
CA TYR A 106 5.35 -4.21 1.35
C TYR A 106 5.94 -2.97 2.01
N ILE A 107 5.08 -2.19 2.67
CA ILE A 107 5.50 -1.02 3.45
C ILE A 107 5.29 -1.36 4.92
N GLN A 108 6.36 -1.44 5.70
CA GLN A 108 6.29 -1.78 7.11
C GLN A 108 6.31 -0.50 7.96
N HIS A 109 5.29 -0.31 8.79
CA HIS A 109 5.07 0.85 9.67
C HIS A 109 4.80 2.18 8.94
N GLY A 110 5.48 2.47 7.82
CA GLY A 110 5.19 3.61 6.93
C GLY A 110 5.38 5.02 7.51
N PHE A 111 5.65 5.15 8.81
CA PHE A 111 5.73 6.44 9.50
C PHE A 111 6.85 7.32 8.95
N ALA A 112 6.51 8.56 8.58
CA ALA A 112 7.45 9.57 8.06
C ALA A 112 8.24 9.09 6.83
N THR A 113 7.58 8.36 5.93
CA THR A 113 8.19 7.78 4.73
C THR A 113 7.72 8.51 3.47
N VAL A 114 8.67 8.83 2.57
CA VAL A 114 8.42 9.42 1.26
C VAL A 114 8.97 8.49 0.18
N ILE A 115 8.13 8.11 -0.78
CA ILE A 115 8.46 7.26 -1.93
C ILE A 115 8.18 8.03 -3.22
N SER A 116 9.18 8.76 -3.69
CA SER A 116 9.14 9.55 -4.92
C SER A 116 10.22 9.05 -5.90
N ALA A 117 9.91 7.96 -6.58
CA ALA A 117 10.74 7.26 -7.55
C ALA A 117 10.11 7.30 -8.96
N LYS A 118 10.90 7.04 -10.00
CA LYS A 118 10.43 6.80 -11.37
C LYS A 118 9.64 5.50 -11.42
N SER A 119 10.20 4.46 -10.80
CA SER A 119 9.53 3.18 -10.58
C SER A 119 10.05 2.46 -9.35
N VAL A 120 9.20 1.59 -8.80
CA VAL A 120 9.55 0.59 -7.80
C VAL A 120 9.23 -0.78 -8.38
N GLY A 121 10.19 -1.70 -8.36
CA GLY A 121 10.03 -3.05 -8.87
C GLY A 121 9.14 -3.95 -8.01
N ASP A 122 9.06 -5.22 -8.39
CA ASP A 122 8.31 -6.25 -7.69
C ASP A 122 8.98 -6.64 -6.37
N ASP A 123 8.20 -7.18 -5.42
CA ASP A 123 8.69 -7.79 -4.17
C ASP A 123 9.57 -6.87 -3.31
N CYS A 124 9.37 -5.55 -3.42
CA CYS A 124 10.11 -4.59 -2.62
C CYS A 124 9.58 -4.48 -1.18
N TRP A 125 10.49 -4.19 -0.25
CA TRP A 125 10.16 -3.97 1.17
C TRP A 125 10.71 -2.62 1.63
N ILE A 126 9.83 -1.72 2.07
CA ILE A 126 10.21 -0.37 2.53
C ILE A 126 9.77 -0.18 3.98
N ASN A 127 10.70 0.22 4.85
CA ASN A 127 10.45 0.48 6.26
C ASN A 127 10.09 1.97 6.54
N GLN A 128 9.83 2.30 7.80
CA GLN A 128 9.56 3.65 8.26
C GLN A 128 10.75 4.60 8.10
N GLN A 129 10.48 5.91 8.07
CA GLN A 129 11.46 7.00 8.02
C GLN A 129 12.37 6.93 6.79
N VAL A 130 11.91 6.26 5.73
CA VAL A 130 12.64 6.17 4.47
C VAL A 130 12.32 7.38 3.61
N THR A 131 13.33 7.97 2.99
CA THR A 131 13.16 8.98 1.95
C THR A 131 13.77 8.49 0.65
N ILE A 132 12.94 8.11 -0.31
CA ILE A 132 13.32 7.90 -1.70
C ILE A 132 12.87 9.13 -2.46
N GLY A 133 13.81 9.90 -2.97
CA GLY A 133 13.54 11.13 -3.70
C GLY A 133 14.65 11.45 -4.68
N TYR A 134 14.47 12.54 -5.41
CA TYR A 134 15.45 13.06 -6.35
C TYR A 134 15.62 14.56 -6.10
N THR A 135 16.78 15.11 -6.45
CA THR A 135 17.05 16.55 -6.39
C THR A 135 16.60 17.22 -7.70
N PHE A 136 17.18 18.36 -8.08
CA PHE A 136 16.94 19.08 -9.36
C PHE A 136 17.26 18.28 -10.64
N ASP A 137 17.44 16.97 -10.51
CA ASP A 137 17.71 16.06 -11.61
C ASP A 137 16.42 15.78 -12.41
N SER A 138 16.56 15.63 -13.72
CA SER A 138 15.45 15.31 -14.62
C SER A 138 15.01 13.85 -14.51
N GLU A 139 15.85 12.98 -13.97
CA GLU A 139 15.59 11.54 -13.86
C GLU A 139 15.36 11.09 -12.40
N PRO A 140 14.12 10.72 -12.03
CA PRO A 140 13.85 10.17 -10.70
C PRO A 140 14.47 8.77 -10.52
N VAL A 141 14.79 8.41 -9.27
CA VAL A 141 15.38 7.12 -8.89
C VAL A 141 14.54 5.92 -9.39
N VAL A 142 15.19 4.87 -9.90
CA VAL A 142 14.57 3.57 -10.20
C VAL A 142 14.96 2.57 -9.12
N ILE A 143 13.98 1.95 -8.46
CA ILE A 143 14.20 0.84 -7.53
C ILE A 143 13.90 -0.47 -8.25
N GLY A 144 14.86 -1.38 -8.27
CA GLY A 144 14.72 -2.71 -8.90
C GLY A 144 13.88 -3.70 -8.07
N ASN A 145 13.74 -4.92 -8.57
CA ASN A 145 12.97 -5.98 -7.91
C ASN A 145 13.67 -6.51 -6.65
N GLY A 146 12.90 -6.93 -5.64
CA GLY A 146 13.39 -7.56 -4.41
C GLY A 146 14.18 -6.63 -3.49
N VAL A 147 14.18 -5.32 -3.76
CA VAL A 147 14.97 -4.36 -2.99
C VAL A 147 14.32 -4.12 -1.63
N ARG A 148 15.16 -4.15 -0.59
CA ARG A 148 14.78 -3.77 0.77
C ARG A 148 15.41 -2.43 1.15
N VAL A 149 14.57 -1.46 1.51
CA VAL A 149 14.98 -0.15 2.00
C VAL A 149 14.65 -0.06 3.49
N SER A 150 15.70 -0.19 4.31
CA SER A 150 15.61 -0.26 5.76
C SER A 150 15.31 1.10 6.40
N ALA A 151 14.89 1.08 7.67
CA ALA A 151 14.40 2.26 8.36
C ALA A 151 15.43 3.41 8.36
N GLY A 152 14.96 4.65 8.16
CA GLY A 152 15.82 5.85 8.17
C GLY A 152 16.65 6.08 6.91
N ALA A 153 16.63 5.18 5.93
CA ALA A 153 17.44 5.30 4.73
C ALA A 153 17.03 6.50 3.86
N LYS A 154 18.02 7.14 3.24
CA LYS A 154 17.86 8.21 2.25
C LYS A 154 18.45 7.75 0.94
N VAL A 155 17.62 7.54 -0.07
CA VAL A 155 18.02 7.12 -1.42
C VAL A 155 17.76 8.28 -2.36
N LYS A 156 18.82 8.79 -3.00
CA LYS A 156 18.75 9.92 -3.93
C LYS A 156 19.63 9.67 -5.15
N HIS A 157 19.15 10.09 -6.32
CA HIS A 157 20.01 10.28 -7.48
C HIS A 157 20.79 11.59 -7.29
N TYR A 158 22.09 11.58 -7.58
CA TYR A 158 22.94 12.77 -7.54
C TYR A 158 23.30 13.16 -8.97
N CYS A 159 23.12 14.44 -9.31
CA CYS A 159 23.68 15.00 -10.53
C CYS A 159 25.21 14.91 -10.46
N ARG A 160 25.84 14.30 -11.46
CA ARG A 160 27.27 14.49 -11.66
C ARG A 160 27.44 15.89 -12.27
N GLY A 161 28.02 16.80 -11.50
CA GLY A 161 28.47 18.11 -11.99
C GLY A 161 29.66 17.98 -12.92
#